data_AF-H5TWE0-F1
#
_entry.id   AF-H5TWE0-F1
#
_cell.length_a   1.000
_cell.length_b   1.000
_cell.length_c   1.000
_cell.angle_alpha   90.00
_cell.angle_beta   90.00
_cell.angle_gamma   90.00
#
_symmetry.space_group_name_H-M   'P 1'
#
loop_
_entity.id
_entity.type
_entity.pdbx_description
1 polymer ?
#
loop_
_entity_poly.entity_id
_entity_poly.type
_entity_poly.pdbx_seq_one_letter_code
_entity_poly.pdbx_strand_id
1 'polypeptide(L)'
;MHLEAVLGALLAGIACGRRPERVVAPLRLVTTAVLAPVFLASAGLHVDLRALASPGVAGVAVGVIAVAVVAKLLGGYLGARLARLSRWESMAVGSGLNARGVVEIIIATTGLSLGIFSEETYMIVVVMAVVTSVMAGPMVAAAARRCRPDAGRSDLVGAESAQHGT
;
A
#
# COMPACT_ATOMS: atom_id res chain seq x y z
N MET A 1 -0.17 21.47 -4.68
CA MET A 1 1.24 21.46 -5.13
C MET A 1 2.11 20.56 -4.24
N HIS A 2 1.68 19.33 -3.95
CA HIS A 2 2.45 18.41 -3.08
C HIS A 2 2.59 16.99 -3.67
N LEU A 3 1.69 16.60 -4.57
CA LEU A 3 1.78 15.30 -5.25
C LEU A 3 2.95 15.27 -6.24
N GLU A 4 3.29 16.41 -6.87
CA GLU A 4 4.45 16.51 -7.76
C GLU A 4 5.77 16.15 -7.04
N ALA A 5 5.90 16.44 -5.75
CA ALA A 5 7.09 16.11 -4.97
C ALA A 5 7.22 14.60 -4.74
N VAL A 6 6.11 13.91 -4.43
CA VAL A 6 6.10 12.46 -4.23
C VAL A 6 6.40 11.74 -5.54
N LEU A 7 5.80 12.18 -6.65
CA LEU A 7 6.09 11.63 -7.98
C LEU A 7 7.53 11.93 -8.40
N GLY A 8 8.03 13.14 -8.12
CA GLY A 8 9.43 13.52 -8.37
C GLY A 8 10.42 12.65 -7.61
N ALA A 9 10.15 12.36 -6.33
CA ALA A 9 10.97 11.45 -5.53
C ALA A 9 10.93 10.01 -6.06
N LEU A 10 9.76 9.52 -6.49
CA LEU A 10 9.63 8.21 -7.14
C LEU A 10 10.45 8.15 -8.44
N LEU A 11 10.31 9.16 -9.30
CA LEU A 11 11.04 9.26 -10.57
C LEU A 11 12.55 9.38 -10.35
N ALA A 12 12.99 10.17 -9.38
CA ALA A 12 14.39 10.26 -8.99
C ALA A 12 14.93 8.91 -8.50
N GLY A 13 14.13 8.16 -7.73
CA GLY A 13 14.47 6.80 -7.29
C GLY A 13 14.61 5.83 -8.46
N ILE A 14 13.68 5.86 -9.43
CA ILE A 14 13.73 5.06 -10.65
C ILE A 14 14.97 5.43 -11.49
N ALA A 15 15.22 6.73 -11.69
CA ALA A 15 16.36 7.24 -12.46
C ALA A 15 17.72 6.92 -11.81
N CYS A 16 17.78 6.92 -10.48
CA CYS A 16 19.01 6.56 -9.74
C CYS A 16 19.33 5.06 -9.86
N GLY A 17 18.33 4.22 -10.14
CA GLY A 17 18.49 2.78 -10.36
C GLY A 17 19.01 2.02 -9.13
N ARG A 18 19.49 0.79 -9.34
CA ARG A 18 20.05 -0.04 -8.25
C ARG A 18 21.41 0.53 -7.83
N ARG A 19 21.48 1.09 -6.62
CA ARG A 19 22.73 1.52 -5.97
C ARG A 19 23.21 0.48 -4.96
N PRO A 20 24.52 0.40 -4.70
CA PRO A 20 25.05 -0.53 -3.71
C PRO A 20 24.47 -0.24 -2.32
N GLU A 21 24.21 -1.29 -1.54
CA GLU A 21 23.59 -1.22 -0.19
C GLU A 21 24.29 -0.22 0.72
N ARG A 22 25.62 -0.08 0.65
CA ARG A 22 26.39 0.91 1.44
C ARG A 22 25.94 2.36 1.25
N VAL A 23 25.37 2.72 0.10
CA VAL A 23 24.86 4.08 -0.20
C VAL A 23 23.40 4.22 0.23
N VAL A 24 22.61 3.15 0.10
CA VAL A 24 21.17 3.17 0.36
C VAL A 24 20.85 2.92 1.83
N ALA A 25 21.66 2.12 2.53
CA ALA A 25 21.41 1.71 3.91
C ALA A 25 21.30 2.91 4.89
N PRO A 26 22.17 3.94 4.83
CA PRO A 26 22.02 5.12 5.69
C PRO A 26 20.71 5.87 5.41
N LEU A 27 20.37 6.08 4.14
CA LEU A 27 19.13 6.74 3.73
C LEU A 27 17.90 5.94 4.19
N ARG A 28 17.94 4.61 4.02
CA ARG A 28 16.87 3.71 4.47
C ARG A 28 16.72 3.79 5.98
N LEU A 29 17.81 3.76 6.73
CA LEU A 29 17.80 3.86 8.20
C LEU A 29 17.15 5.17 8.65
N VAL A 30 17.57 6.31 8.12
CA VAL A 30 16.98 7.62 8.44
C VAL A 30 15.49 7.65 8.09
N THR A 31 15.12 7.10 6.93
CA THR A 31 13.73 7.09 6.48
C THR A 31 12.85 6.24 7.38
N THR A 32 13.28 5.02 7.73
CA THR A 32 12.46 4.09 8.52
C THR A 32 12.49 4.39 10.01
N ALA A 33 13.60 4.90 10.54
CA ALA A 33 13.76 5.15 11.98
C ALA A 33 13.29 6.54 12.40
N VAL A 34 13.31 7.52 11.50
CA VAL A 34 12.99 8.93 11.83
C VAL A 34 11.85 9.46 10.98
N LEU A 35 12.00 9.49 9.65
CA LEU A 35 11.05 10.20 8.80
C LEU A 35 9.66 9.55 8.79
N ALA A 36 9.58 8.23 8.64
CA ALA A 36 8.32 7.51 8.62
C ALA A 36 7.56 7.59 9.96
N PRO A 37 8.19 7.36 11.14
CA PRO A 37 7.54 7.56 12.43
C PRO A 37 7.06 8.99 12.65
N VAL A 38 7.88 10.00 12.32
CA VAL A 38 7.49 11.42 12.48
C VAL A 38 6.31 11.77 11.56
N PHE A 39 6.32 11.29 10.31
CA PHE A 39 5.22 11.49 9.39
C PHE A 39 3.91 10.85 9.89
N LEU A 40 3.96 9.58 10.34
CA LEU A 40 2.78 8.90 10.89
C LEU A 40 2.28 9.57 12.16
N ALA A 41 3.18 10.03 13.04
CA ALA A 41 2.81 10.77 14.25
C ALA A 41 2.12 12.09 13.91
N SER A 42 2.67 12.88 12.97
CA SER A 42 2.08 14.15 12.54
C SER A 42 0.69 13.96 11.92
N ALA A 43 0.49 12.90 11.16
CA ALA A 43 -0.82 12.55 10.62
C ALA A 43 -1.80 12.14 11.73
N GLY A 44 -1.33 11.37 12.71
CA GLY A 44 -2.14 10.91 13.83
C GLY A 44 -2.60 12.03 14.78
N LEU A 45 -1.87 13.15 14.88
CA LEU A 45 -2.20 14.25 15.80
C LEU A 45 -3.57 14.87 15.56
N HIS A 46 -4.08 14.85 14.33
CA HIS A 46 -5.38 15.40 13.95
C HIS A 46 -6.52 14.37 14.04
N VAL A 47 -6.22 13.14 14.48
CA VAL A 47 -7.20 12.05 14.58
C VAL A 47 -7.84 12.06 15.97
N ASP A 48 -9.09 12.51 16.06
CA ASP A 48 -9.88 12.36 17.29
C ASP A 48 -10.69 11.05 17.29
N LEU A 49 -10.18 10.04 18.01
CA LEU A 49 -10.87 8.76 18.18
C LEU A 49 -12.15 8.88 19.01
N ARG A 50 -12.35 9.96 19.77
CA ARG A 50 -13.59 10.16 20.53
C ARG A 50 -14.78 10.36 19.62
N ALA A 51 -14.59 10.92 18.42
CA ALA A 51 -15.65 11.05 17.43
C ALA A 51 -16.17 9.68 16.95
N LEU A 52 -15.37 8.61 17.00
CA LEU A 52 -15.84 7.24 16.73
C LEU A 52 -16.74 6.67 17.83
N ALA A 53 -16.82 7.29 19.01
CA ALA A 53 -17.80 6.88 20.03
C ALA A 53 -19.24 7.18 19.60
N SER A 54 -19.43 8.12 18.66
CA SER A 54 -20.73 8.36 18.03
C SER A 54 -21.08 7.21 17.08
N PRO A 55 -22.21 6.51 17.29
CA PRO A 55 -22.61 5.39 16.43
C PRO A 55 -22.77 5.79 14.96
N GLY A 56 -23.15 7.04 14.68
CA GLY A 56 -23.28 7.56 13.32
C GLY A 56 -21.93 7.64 12.61
N VAL A 57 -20.93 8.25 13.26
CA VAL A 57 -19.58 8.40 12.70
C VAL A 57 -18.90 7.04 12.55
N ALA A 58 -19.04 6.15 13.54
CA ALA A 58 -18.53 4.78 13.47
C ALA A 58 -19.17 4.00 12.31
N GLY A 59 -20.48 4.12 12.12
CA GLY A 59 -21.20 3.49 11.02
C GLY A 59 -20.68 3.93 9.66
N VAL A 60 -20.46 5.24 9.48
CA VAL A 60 -19.85 5.79 8.25
C VAL A 60 -18.43 5.26 8.06
N ALA A 61 -17.60 5.27 9.11
CA ALA A 61 -16.23 4.77 9.03
C ALA A 61 -16.17 3.30 8.60
N VAL A 62 -16.97 2.43 9.22
CA VAL A 62 -17.07 1.01 8.86
C VAL A 62 -17.60 0.83 7.44
N GLY A 63 -18.63 1.59 7.05
CA GLY A 63 -19.18 1.55 5.70
C GLY A 63 -18.15 1.92 4.63
N VAL A 64 -17.40 3.01 4.85
CA VAL A 64 -16.34 3.45 3.95
C VAL A 64 -15.22 2.41 3.86
N ILE A 65 -14.80 1.82 4.99
CA ILE A 65 -13.79 0.74 5.00
C ILE A 65 -14.29 -0.47 4.22
N ALA A 66 -15.52 -0.92 4.46
CA ALA A 66 -16.09 -2.08 3.78
C ALA A 66 -16.18 -1.86 2.27
N VAL A 67 -16.70 -0.71 1.84
CA VAL A 67 -16.78 -0.34 0.42
C VAL A 67 -15.38 -0.27 -0.19
N ALA A 68 -14.42 0.37 0.49
CA ALA A 68 -13.05 0.48 -0.01
C ALA A 68 -12.39 -0.89 -0.21
N VAL A 69 -12.50 -1.79 0.78
CA VAL A 69 -11.94 -3.13 0.73
C VAL A 69 -12.59 -3.94 -0.39
N VAL A 70 -13.92 -3.98 -0.46
CA VAL A 70 -14.64 -4.74 -1.49
C VAL A 70 -14.31 -4.21 -2.89
N ALA A 71 -14.37 -2.90 -3.09
CA ALA A 71 -14.08 -2.29 -4.39
C ALA A 71 -12.65 -2.59 -4.86
N LYS A 72 -11.65 -2.50 -3.97
CA LYS A 72 -10.24 -2.73 -4.30
C LYS A 72 -9.94 -4.20 -4.56
N LEU A 73 -10.45 -5.10 -3.71
CA LEU A 73 -10.26 -6.53 -3.90
C LEU A 73 -10.94 -7.02 -5.16
N LEU A 74 -12.21 -6.66 -5.36
CA LEU A 74 -12.98 -7.11 -6.51
C LEU A 74 -12.45 -6.50 -7.81
N GLY A 75 -12.16 -5.20 -7.82
CA GLY A 75 -11.60 -4.52 -8.98
C GLY A 75 -10.22 -5.06 -9.36
N GLY A 76 -9.34 -5.26 -8.38
CA GLY A 76 -8.01 -5.83 -8.62
C GLY A 76 -8.06 -7.29 -9.04
N TYR A 77 -8.93 -8.09 -8.42
CA TYR A 77 -9.13 -9.49 -8.81
C TYR A 77 -9.67 -9.60 -10.23
N LEU A 78 -10.74 -8.86 -10.58
CA LEU A 78 -11.32 -8.88 -11.92
C LEU A 78 -10.31 -8.40 -12.97
N GLY A 79 -9.60 -7.30 -12.71
CA GLY A 79 -8.55 -6.81 -13.60
C GLY A 79 -7.44 -7.85 -13.83
N ALA A 80 -6.99 -8.51 -12.78
CA ALA A 80 -5.98 -9.57 -12.88
C ALA A 80 -6.50 -10.82 -13.61
N ARG A 81 -7.78 -11.17 -13.42
CA ARG A 81 -8.42 -12.28 -14.17
C ARG A 81 -8.54 -11.98 -15.65
N LEU A 82 -8.87 -10.74 -16.01
CA LEU A 82 -8.88 -10.27 -17.40
C LEU A 82 -7.47 -10.32 -18.01
N ALA A 83 -6.43 -10.07 -17.21
CA ALA A 83 -5.04 -10.27 -17.58
C ALA A 83 -4.58 -11.75 -17.57
N ARG A 84 -5.51 -12.71 -17.42
CA ARG A 84 -5.28 -14.17 -17.43
C ARG A 84 -4.39 -14.69 -16.30
N LEU A 85 -4.28 -13.97 -15.19
CA LEU A 85 -3.58 -14.46 -14.00
C LEU A 85 -4.37 -15.57 -13.30
N SER A 86 -3.65 -16.47 -12.61
CA SER A 86 -4.27 -17.52 -11.81
C SER A 86 -5.13 -16.93 -10.69
N ARG A 87 -5.97 -17.76 -10.06
CA ARG A 87 -6.86 -17.32 -9.00
C ARG A 87 -6.11 -16.71 -7.82
N TRP A 88 -5.00 -17.34 -7.42
CA TRP A 88 -4.19 -16.89 -6.30
C TRP A 88 -3.38 -15.64 -6.65
N GLU A 89 -2.84 -15.54 -7.86
CA GLU A 89 -2.16 -14.33 -8.34
C GLU A 89 -3.14 -13.15 -8.43
N SER A 90 -4.35 -13.39 -8.92
CA SER A 90 -5.39 -12.36 -8.98
C SER A 90 -5.80 -11.87 -7.60
N MET A 91 -5.85 -12.77 -6.62
CA MET A 91 -6.15 -12.43 -5.24
C MET A 91 -4.97 -11.71 -4.55
N ALA A 92 -3.72 -12.04 -4.92
CA ALA A 92 -2.53 -11.31 -4.49
C ALA A 92 -2.54 -9.86 -5.02
N VAL A 93 -2.87 -9.67 -6.30
CA VAL A 93 -3.01 -8.34 -6.92
C VAL A 93 -4.10 -7.54 -6.24
N GLY A 94 -5.31 -8.09 -6.10
CA GLY A 94 -6.41 -7.42 -5.42
C GLY A 94 -6.07 -7.03 -3.97
N SER A 95 -5.43 -7.94 -3.23
CA SER A 95 -4.98 -7.67 -1.85
C SER A 95 -3.89 -6.61 -1.79
N GLY A 96 -2.98 -6.59 -2.76
CA GLY A 96 -1.93 -5.58 -2.88
C GLY A 96 -2.49 -4.18 -3.15
N LEU A 97 -3.56 -4.07 -3.94
CA LEU A 97 -4.24 -2.79 -4.18
C LEU A 97 -4.99 -2.24 -2.95
N ASN A 98 -5.26 -3.09 -1.95
CA ASN A 98 -5.84 -2.68 -0.68
C ASN A 98 -4.80 -2.00 0.23
N ALA A 99 -3.51 -2.18 -0.04
CA ALA A 99 -2.45 -1.50 0.69
C ALA A 99 -2.55 0.00 0.46
N ARG A 100 -2.95 0.72 1.50
CA ARG A 100 -2.99 2.17 1.53
C ARG A 100 -1.78 2.72 2.26
N GLY A 101 -1.38 3.92 1.88
CA GLY A 101 -0.09 4.45 2.28
C GLY A 101 -0.08 5.96 2.42
N VAL A 102 1.13 6.48 2.46
CA VAL A 102 1.49 7.87 2.71
C VAL A 102 0.72 8.86 1.81
N VAL A 103 0.49 8.52 0.53
CA VAL A 103 -0.16 9.41 -0.44
C VAL A 103 -1.58 9.79 -0.01
N GLU A 104 -2.36 8.84 0.53
CA GLU A 104 -3.72 9.13 0.96
C GLU A 104 -3.74 10.06 2.16
N ILE A 105 -2.84 9.85 3.11
CA ILE A 105 -2.67 10.71 4.29
C ILE A 105 -2.27 12.13 3.86
N ILE A 106 -1.39 12.27 2.86
CA ILE A 106 -1.02 13.58 2.31
C ILE A 106 -2.24 14.27 1.68
N ILE A 107 -3.05 13.53 0.91
CA ILE A 107 -4.27 14.07 0.30
C ILE A 107 -5.27 14.50 1.39
N ALA A 108 -5.46 13.66 2.42
CA ALA A 108 -6.34 13.97 3.55
C ALA A 108 -5.89 15.22 4.30
N THR A 109 -4.59 15.32 4.58
CA THR A 109 -4.02 16.47 5.31
C THR A 109 -4.15 17.75 4.48
N THR A 110 -3.88 17.67 3.17
CA THR A 110 -4.06 18.79 2.25
C THR A 110 -5.54 19.20 2.17
N GLY A 111 -6.46 18.24 2.10
CA GLY A 111 -7.89 18.49 2.07
C GLY A 111 -8.41 19.17 3.34
N LEU A 112 -7.89 18.76 4.51
CA LEU A 112 -8.18 19.41 5.80
C LEU A 112 -7.64 20.85 5.83
N SER A 113 -6.38 21.07 5.40
CA SER A 113 -5.78 22.40 5.35
C SER A 113 -6.48 23.37 4.39
N LEU A 114 -7.07 22.84 3.31
CA LEU A 114 -7.87 23.62 2.36
C LEU A 114 -9.33 23.82 2.81
N GLY A 115 -9.72 23.28 3.97
CA GLY A 115 -11.10 23.33 4.47
C GLY A 115 -12.10 22.48 3.69
N ILE A 116 -11.63 21.60 2.81
CA ILE A 116 -12.47 20.67 2.03
C ILE A 116 -12.96 19.53 2.93
N PHE A 117 -12.11 19.08 3.85
CA PHE A 117 -12.45 18.04 4.82
C PHE A 117 -12.67 18.64 6.20
N SER A 118 -13.71 18.16 6.89
CA SER A 118 -13.87 18.35 8.33
C SER A 118 -12.89 17.45 9.08
N GLU A 119 -12.63 17.76 10.36
CA GLU A 119 -11.81 16.90 11.24
C GLU A 119 -12.37 15.47 11.32
N GLU A 120 -13.69 15.30 11.35
CA GLU A 120 -14.35 13.99 11.31
C GLU A 120 -14.03 13.23 10.01
N THR A 121 -14.11 13.89 8.86
CA THR A 121 -13.81 13.26 7.56
C THR A 121 -12.34 12.89 7.46
N TYR A 122 -11.44 13.78 7.92
CA TYR A 122 -10.02 13.51 8.00
C TYR A 122 -9.74 12.26 8.83
N MET A 123 -10.32 12.19 10.04
CA MET A 123 -10.19 11.05 10.93
C MET A 123 -10.67 9.76 10.26
N ILE A 124 -11.84 9.76 9.63
CA ILE A 124 -12.38 8.58 8.93
C ILE A 124 -11.41 8.11 7.84
N VAL A 125 -10.88 9.02 7.04
CA VAL A 125 -9.92 8.68 5.96
C VAL A 125 -8.63 8.10 6.54
N VAL A 126 -8.07 8.70 7.60
CA VAL A 126 -6.83 8.20 8.22
C VAL A 126 -7.05 6.82 8.87
N VAL A 127 -8.14 6.64 9.62
CA VAL A 127 -8.49 5.34 10.24
C VAL A 127 -8.66 4.27 9.16
N MET A 128 -9.40 4.59 8.10
CA MET A 128 -9.57 3.68 6.98
C MET A 128 -8.23 3.37 6.30
N ALA A 129 -7.32 4.34 6.14
CA ALA A 129 -5.99 4.13 5.55
C ALA A 129 -5.16 3.13 6.37
N VAL A 130 -5.13 3.32 7.69
CA VAL A 130 -4.39 2.46 8.63
C VAL A 130 -4.99 1.06 8.65
N VAL A 131 -6.31 0.93 8.80
CA VAL A 131 -6.99 -0.37 8.85
C VAL A 131 -6.77 -1.15 7.56
N THR A 132 -6.97 -0.52 6.40
CA THR A 132 -6.79 -1.21 5.11
C THR A 132 -5.32 -1.59 4.85
N SER A 133 -4.36 -0.77 5.29
CA SER A 133 -2.93 -1.08 5.19
C SER A 133 -2.53 -2.28 6.06
N VAL A 134 -2.98 -2.30 7.32
CA VAL A 134 -2.75 -3.43 8.24
C VAL A 134 -3.41 -4.71 7.72
N MET A 135 -4.59 -4.62 7.09
CA MET A 135 -5.26 -5.76 6.46
C MET A 135 -4.51 -6.27 5.22
N ALA A 136 -3.93 -5.39 4.41
CA ALA A 136 -3.28 -5.77 3.15
C ALA A 136 -2.09 -6.71 3.35
N GLY A 137 -1.25 -6.47 4.36
CA GLY A 137 -0.09 -7.31 4.68
C GLY A 137 -0.41 -8.82 4.82
N PRO A 138 -1.27 -9.23 5.76
CA PRO A 138 -1.65 -10.64 5.93
C PRO A 138 -2.42 -11.18 4.72
N MET A 139 -3.25 -10.37 4.05
CA MET A 139 -3.99 -10.81 2.87
C MET A 139 -3.06 -11.14 1.70
N VAL A 140 -2.09 -10.26 1.40
CA VAL A 140 -1.06 -10.52 0.39
C VAL A 140 -0.23 -11.73 0.78
N ALA A 141 0.18 -11.85 2.04
CA ALA A 141 0.96 -13.01 2.51
C ALA A 141 0.18 -14.32 2.36
N ALA A 142 -1.11 -14.35 2.68
CA ALA A 142 -1.97 -15.51 2.54
C ALA A 142 -2.16 -15.92 1.07
N ALA A 143 -2.35 -14.94 0.17
CA ALA A 143 -2.46 -15.19 -1.26
C ALA A 143 -1.12 -15.67 -1.84
N ALA A 144 -0.01 -15.02 -1.49
CA ALA A 144 1.32 -15.34 -1.96
C ALA A 144 1.79 -16.74 -1.53
N ARG A 145 1.43 -17.19 -0.32
CA ARG A 145 1.69 -18.57 0.14
C ARG A 145 1.01 -19.62 -0.74
N ARG A 146 -0.08 -19.26 -1.42
CA ARG A 146 -0.84 -20.16 -2.30
C ARG A 146 -0.51 -19.96 -3.79
N CYS A 147 0.23 -18.90 -4.13
CA CYS A 147 0.88 -18.73 -5.44
C CYS A 147 2.17 -19.55 -5.60
N ARG A 148 2.73 -20.09 -4.51
CA ARG A 148 3.81 -21.10 -4.55
C ARG A 148 3.18 -22.44 -4.20
N PRO A 149 2.99 -23.35 -5.17
CA PRO A 149 4.10 -24.03 -5.87
C PRO A 149 3.89 -24.26 -7.38
N ASP A 150 4.79 -23.73 -8.20
CA ASP A 150 5.21 -24.36 -9.47
C ASP A 150 6.73 -24.50 -9.44
N ALA A 151 7.19 -25.69 -9.02
CA ALA A 151 8.58 -26.10 -9.07
C ALA A 151 9.11 -26.23 -10.52
N GLY A 152 8.26 -26.15 -11.54
CA GLY A 152 8.64 -26.42 -12.94
C GLY A 152 9.33 -25.29 -13.70
N ARG A 153 9.52 -24.08 -13.13
CA ARG A 153 10.25 -22.98 -13.80
C ARG A 153 11.71 -22.83 -13.35
N SER A 154 12.07 -23.42 -12.21
CA SER A 154 13.47 -23.60 -11.77
C SER A 154 14.24 -24.56 -12.67
N ASP A 155 13.54 -25.54 -13.25
CA ASP A 155 14.15 -26.60 -14.06
C ASP A 155 14.52 -26.10 -15.48
N LEU A 156 13.79 -25.10 -15.99
CA LEU A 156 14.05 -24.49 -17.30
C LEU A 156 15.27 -23.54 -17.26
N VAL A 157 15.44 -22.78 -16.17
CA VAL A 157 16.60 -21.90 -15.98
C VAL A 157 17.87 -22.71 -15.69
N GLY A 158 17.75 -23.85 -15.00
CA GLY A 158 18.84 -24.81 -14.83
C GLY A 158 19.26 -25.48 -16.14
N ALA A 159 18.31 -25.82 -17.01
CA ALA A 159 18.58 -26.41 -18.32
C ALA A 159 19.24 -25.42 -19.29
N GLU A 160 18.84 -24.15 -19.31
CA GLU A 160 19.48 -23.11 -20.15
C GLU A 160 20.91 -22.78 -19.70
N SER A 161 21.19 -22.84 -18.39
CA SER A 161 22.53 -22.60 -17.83
C SER A 161 23.52 -23.72 -18.11
N ALA A 162 23.03 -24.96 -18.31
CA ALA A 162 23.85 -26.11 -18.67
C ALA A 162 24.23 -26.15 -20.17
N GLN A 163 23.51 -25.42 -21.02
CA GLN A 163 23.68 -25.47 -22.48
C GLN A 163 24.60 -24.38 -23.05
N HIS A 164 24.98 -23.37 -22.24
CA HIS A 164 25.90 -22.29 -22.63
C HIS A 164 27.31 -22.41 -22.02
N GLY A 165 27.63 -23.57 -21.42
CA GLY A 165 28.88 -23.81 -20.66
C GLY A 165 29.87 -24.79 -21.30
N THR A 166 29.88 -24.95 -22.62
CA THR A 166 30.89 -25.72 -23.38
C THR A 166 31.54 -24.88 -24.45
#